data_AF-A0A7K0CGR8-F1
#
_entry.id   AF-A0A7K0CGR8-F1
#
_cell.length_a   1.000
_cell.length_b   1.000
_cell.length_c   1.000
_cell.angle_alpha   90.00
_cell.angle_beta   90.00
_cell.angle_gamma   90.00
#
_symmetry.space_group_name_H-M   'P 1'
#
loop_
_entity.id
_entity.type
_entity.pdbx_description
1 polymer ?
#
loop_
_entity_poly.entity_id
_entity_poly.type
_entity_poly.pdbx_seq_one_letter_code
_entity_poly.pdbx_strand_id
1 'polypeptide(L)'
;MDHESLLASRALRTEVAGRTEALDKVKALVLLPDGLHVTTKMVADYFGIGLKTLESLVLDHRDELESNGYQVLAGASLTSFKKVCAVSPRVNSIALFTRRTVLNVAMLLRDSVVARHVRTHLLDRAESTPGRPVDNFIHSLAEWIDTRIEDALTHTGRTDREREAAGTLAALDAMTPAEFEQHIARLCRRDGCEQITVTSGHGDRGADIIGYTPSGRRLVVRCEGRTAATTIGSGDVQKFIGTAGLDHRADAALYVATCPFTREALLLSARHEVTAVHRGLLEAWNNGTRLRALG
;
A
#
# COMPACT_ATOMS: atom_id res chain seq x y z
N MET A 1 17.89 26.34 10.13
CA MET A 1 19.05 26.37 9.22
C MET A 1 18.52 26.06 7.82
N ASP A 2 18.95 26.75 6.76
CA ASP A 2 18.28 26.64 5.46
C ASP A 2 18.59 25.30 4.77
N HIS A 3 17.56 24.47 4.61
CA HIS A 3 17.58 23.16 3.92
C HIS A 3 18.08 23.20 2.47
N GLU A 4 18.11 24.38 1.84
CA GLU A 4 18.70 24.57 0.50
C GLU A 4 20.23 24.46 0.51
N SER A 5 20.88 24.66 1.67
CA SER A 5 22.33 24.49 1.81
C SER A 5 22.83 23.08 1.47
N LEU A 6 21.99 22.06 1.71
CA LEU A 6 22.28 20.67 1.37
C LEU A 6 22.25 20.40 -0.15
N LEU A 7 21.50 21.19 -0.94
CA LEU A 7 21.51 21.06 -2.40
C LEU A 7 22.84 21.58 -2.96
N ALA A 8 23.37 22.68 -2.40
CA ALA A 8 24.55 23.36 -2.93
C ALA A 8 25.88 22.77 -2.44
N SER A 9 25.94 22.15 -1.25
CA SER A 9 27.21 21.75 -0.62
C SER A 9 27.37 20.24 -0.44
N ARG A 10 28.30 19.64 -1.18
CA ARG A 10 28.71 18.23 -1.02
C ARG A 10 29.37 17.96 0.34
N ALA A 11 30.09 18.94 0.90
CA ALA A 11 30.72 18.80 2.21
C ALA A 11 29.67 18.65 3.32
N LEU A 12 28.61 19.48 3.31
CA LEU A 12 27.51 19.36 4.26
C LEU A 12 26.78 18.03 4.13
N ARG A 13 26.56 17.55 2.89
CA ARG A 13 25.98 16.22 2.66
C ARG A 13 26.83 15.11 3.27
N THR A 14 28.15 15.21 3.15
CA THR A 14 29.08 14.20 3.69
C THR A 14 29.01 14.15 5.22
N GLU A 15 28.90 15.30 5.89
CA GLU A 15 28.77 15.41 7.35
C GLU A 15 27.49 14.71 7.86
N VAL A 16 26.36 14.91 7.18
CA VAL A 16 25.06 14.38 7.62
C VAL A 16 24.72 13.01 7.03
N ALA A 17 25.54 12.46 6.11
CA ALA A 17 25.26 11.21 5.41
C ALA A 17 25.15 9.97 6.34
N GLY A 18 25.61 10.06 7.60
CA GLY A 18 25.41 9.00 8.60
C GLY A 18 24.00 8.96 9.20
N ARG A 19 23.22 10.04 9.09
CA ARG A 19 21.94 10.24 9.79
C ARG A 19 20.75 9.63 9.04
N THR A 20 20.86 8.33 8.73
CA THR A 20 19.86 7.62 7.92
C THR A 20 18.52 7.41 8.63
N GLU A 21 18.46 7.62 9.95
CA GLU A 21 17.21 7.64 10.74
C GLU A 21 16.28 8.79 10.34
N ALA A 22 16.80 9.83 9.68
CA ALA A 22 16.00 10.93 9.16
C ALA A 22 14.98 10.47 8.11
N LEU A 23 15.27 9.39 7.38
CA LEU A 23 14.35 8.82 6.39
C LEU A 23 13.09 8.31 7.08
N ASP A 24 13.23 7.41 8.06
CA ASP A 24 12.08 6.77 8.72
C ASP A 24 11.24 7.75 9.54
N LYS A 25 11.83 8.85 10.00
CA LYS A 25 11.09 9.93 10.68
C LYS A 25 10.17 10.70 9.74
N VAL A 26 10.48 10.76 8.45
CA VAL A 26 9.67 11.46 7.44
C VAL A 26 8.70 10.50 6.73
N LYS A 27 9.22 9.37 6.27
CA LYS A 27 8.46 8.31 5.58
C LYS A 27 9.21 6.99 5.79
N ALA A 28 8.53 5.94 6.24
CA ALA A 28 9.17 4.65 6.52
C ALA A 28 9.84 4.10 5.25
N LEU A 29 11.16 3.87 5.29
CA LEU A 29 11.87 3.32 4.14
C LEU A 29 11.80 1.80 4.16
N VAL A 30 11.15 1.25 3.13
CA VAL A 30 11.05 -0.19 2.92
C VAL A 30 12.29 -0.69 2.20
N LEU A 31 12.91 -1.74 2.73
CA LEU A 31 14.06 -2.41 2.13
C LEU A 31 13.63 -3.70 1.42
N LEU A 32 14.46 -4.16 0.49
CA LEU A 32 14.36 -5.48 -0.12
C LEU A 32 14.51 -6.58 0.96
N PRO A 33 14.15 -7.85 0.64
CA PRO A 33 14.28 -8.97 1.57
C PRO A 33 15.69 -9.20 2.13
N ASP A 34 16.72 -8.65 1.47
CA ASP A 34 18.09 -8.64 1.96
C ASP A 34 18.32 -7.73 3.19
N GLY A 35 17.36 -6.86 3.51
CA GLY A 35 17.43 -5.93 4.63
C GLY A 35 18.42 -4.78 4.44
N LEU A 36 18.95 -4.60 3.22
CA LEU A 36 20.04 -3.66 2.95
C LEU A 36 19.74 -2.67 1.82
N HIS A 37 19.06 -3.14 0.78
CA HIS A 37 18.95 -2.38 -0.47
C HIS A 37 17.53 -1.98 -0.82
N VAL A 38 17.44 -0.98 -1.69
CA VAL A 38 16.22 -0.44 -2.28
C VAL A 38 16.45 -0.35 -3.79
N THR A 39 15.43 -0.63 -4.61
CA THR A 39 15.55 -0.52 -6.07
C THR A 39 15.24 0.89 -6.57
N THR A 40 15.64 1.22 -7.81
CA THR A 40 15.29 2.51 -8.45
C THR A 40 13.80 2.83 -8.36
N LYS A 41 12.93 1.85 -8.60
CA LYS A 41 11.47 2.02 -8.51
C LYS A 41 11.05 2.39 -7.09
N MET A 42 11.53 1.64 -6.10
CA MET A 42 11.20 1.91 -4.69
C MET A 42 11.70 3.29 -4.23
N VAL A 43 12.86 3.76 -4.70
CA VAL A 43 13.35 5.12 -4.39
C VAL A 43 12.49 6.19 -5.05
N ALA A 44 12.10 6.01 -6.31
CA ALA A 44 11.23 6.94 -7.01
C ALA A 44 9.86 7.06 -6.32
N ASP A 45 9.27 5.91 -5.96
CA ASP A 45 7.99 5.82 -5.24
C ASP A 45 8.12 6.44 -3.84
N TYR A 46 9.25 6.23 -3.14
CA TYR A 46 9.51 6.85 -1.83
C TYR A 46 9.44 8.38 -1.89
N PHE A 47 10.10 9.00 -2.87
CA PHE A 47 10.14 10.46 -3.01
C PHE A 47 8.98 11.07 -3.82
N GLY A 48 8.10 10.25 -4.38
CA GLY A 48 7.00 10.71 -5.24
C GLY A 48 7.49 11.35 -6.54
N ILE A 49 8.58 10.84 -7.12
CA ILE A 49 9.18 11.36 -8.35
C ILE A 49 9.07 10.36 -9.49
N GLY A 50 9.18 10.83 -10.74
CA GLY A 50 9.24 9.95 -11.90
C GLY A 50 10.57 9.19 -11.98
N LEU A 51 10.54 7.97 -12.52
CA LEU A 51 11.74 7.14 -12.74
C LEU A 51 12.83 7.89 -13.52
N LYS A 52 12.46 8.59 -14.59
CA LYS A 52 13.41 9.37 -15.41
C LYS A 52 14.10 10.48 -14.63
N THR A 53 13.41 11.10 -13.68
CA THR A 53 13.99 12.14 -12.81
C THR A 53 15.08 11.55 -11.92
N LEU A 54 14.81 10.38 -11.33
CA LEU A 54 15.80 9.67 -10.53
C LEU A 54 16.97 9.17 -11.38
N GLU A 55 16.70 8.60 -12.56
CA GLU A 55 17.74 8.15 -13.49
C GLU A 55 18.67 9.29 -13.91
N SER A 56 18.12 10.47 -14.25
CA SER A 56 18.92 11.66 -14.55
C SER A 56 19.78 12.06 -13.35
N LEU A 57 19.19 12.13 -12.14
CA LEU A 57 19.93 12.49 -10.93
C LEU A 57 21.07 11.50 -10.65
N VAL A 58 20.83 10.21 -10.86
CA VAL A 58 21.85 9.16 -10.70
C VAL A 58 22.97 9.33 -11.71
N LEU A 59 22.66 9.67 -12.96
CA LEU A 59 23.66 9.94 -13.99
C LEU A 59 24.52 11.17 -13.62
N ASP A 60 23.88 12.26 -13.18
CA ASP A 60 24.55 13.53 -12.87
C ASP A 60 25.41 13.48 -11.59
N HIS A 61 25.08 12.58 -10.65
CA HIS A 61 25.72 12.49 -9.33
C HIS A 61 26.30 11.10 -9.02
N ARG A 62 26.66 10.34 -10.06
CA ARG A 62 27.05 8.93 -9.94
C ARG A 62 28.16 8.68 -8.93
N ASP A 63 29.27 9.41 -9.01
CA ASP A 63 30.42 9.22 -8.12
C ASP A 63 30.07 9.43 -6.64
N GLU A 64 29.22 10.41 -6.37
CA GLU A 64 28.76 10.71 -5.02
C GLU A 64 27.84 9.59 -4.50
N LEU A 65 26.96 9.06 -5.35
CA LEU A 65 26.06 7.97 -4.99
C LEU A 65 26.82 6.65 -4.80
N GLU A 66 27.79 6.33 -5.65
CA GLU A 66 28.62 5.11 -5.53
C GLU A 66 29.44 5.14 -4.23
N SER A 67 30.01 6.30 -3.86
CA SER A 67 30.68 6.48 -2.55
C SER A 67 29.76 6.27 -1.34
N ASN A 68 28.45 6.39 -1.55
CA ASN A 68 27.40 6.18 -0.56
C ASN A 68 26.68 4.83 -0.72
N GLY A 69 27.24 3.88 -1.49
CA GLY A 69 26.74 2.51 -1.60
C GLY A 69 25.75 2.26 -2.75
N TYR A 70 25.64 3.17 -3.72
CA TYR A 70 24.95 2.89 -4.97
C TYR A 70 25.73 1.85 -5.78
N GLN A 71 25.05 0.84 -6.30
CA GLN A 71 25.68 -0.14 -7.18
C GLN A 71 24.68 -0.68 -8.21
N VAL A 72 25.18 -1.04 -9.39
CA VAL A 72 24.38 -1.71 -10.42
C VAL A 72 24.85 -3.16 -10.53
N LEU A 73 23.98 -4.10 -10.19
CA LEU A 73 24.25 -5.53 -10.37
C LEU A 73 23.87 -5.96 -11.77
N ALA A 74 24.76 -6.71 -12.43
CA ALA A 74 24.52 -7.38 -13.70
C ALA A 74 25.16 -8.78 -13.70
N GLY A 75 24.78 -9.62 -14.66
CA GLY A 75 25.41 -10.94 -14.85
C GLY A 75 25.33 -11.85 -13.63
N ALA A 76 26.47 -12.42 -13.21
CA ALA A 76 26.54 -13.41 -12.14
C ALA A 76 26.08 -12.89 -10.75
N SER A 77 26.40 -11.63 -10.44
CA SER A 77 25.97 -10.99 -9.18
C SER A 77 24.46 -10.80 -9.12
N LEU A 78 23.83 -10.47 -10.25
CA LEU A 78 22.38 -10.37 -10.36
C LEU A 78 21.69 -11.74 -10.22
N THR A 79 22.26 -12.79 -10.81
CA THR A 79 21.74 -14.16 -10.68
C THR A 79 21.73 -14.63 -9.23
N SER A 80 22.76 -14.28 -8.46
CA SER A 80 22.86 -14.60 -7.04
C SER A 80 21.86 -13.78 -6.22
N PHE A 81 21.71 -12.50 -6.55
CA PHE A 81 20.76 -11.59 -5.90
C PHE A 81 19.29 -12.00 -6.10
N LYS A 82 18.91 -12.44 -7.31
CA LYS A 82 17.55 -12.94 -7.63
C LYS A 82 17.12 -14.17 -6.83
N LYS A 83 18.07 -14.93 -6.25
CA LYS A 83 17.75 -16.09 -5.39
C LYS A 83 17.34 -15.66 -3.99
N VAL A 84 17.86 -14.53 -3.52
CA VAL A 84 17.64 -14.00 -2.17
C VAL A 84 16.45 -13.01 -2.17
N CYS A 85 16.30 -12.26 -3.25
CA CYS A 85 15.26 -11.25 -3.40
C CYS A 85 14.26 -11.67 -4.48
N ALA A 86 12.96 -11.54 -4.22
CA ALA A 86 11.86 -11.84 -5.15
C ALA A 86 11.78 -10.83 -6.32
N VAL A 87 12.87 -10.64 -7.04
CA VAL A 87 13.00 -9.72 -8.16
C VAL A 87 12.63 -10.45 -9.45
N SER A 88 11.96 -9.74 -10.36
CA SER A 88 11.54 -10.29 -11.65
C SER A 88 12.67 -11.01 -12.41
N PRO A 89 12.42 -12.22 -12.93
CA PRO A 89 13.46 -13.02 -13.60
C PRO A 89 13.95 -12.40 -14.91
N ARG A 90 13.16 -11.49 -15.52
CA ARG A 90 13.43 -10.91 -16.85
C ARG A 90 14.43 -9.75 -16.85
N VAL A 91 14.83 -9.22 -15.70
CA VAL A 91 15.70 -8.04 -15.64
C VAL A 91 17.17 -8.44 -15.82
N ASN A 92 17.92 -7.74 -16.68
CA ASN A 92 19.33 -8.05 -17.00
C ASN A 92 20.34 -7.20 -16.19
N SER A 93 19.87 -6.12 -15.56
CA SER A 93 20.64 -5.32 -14.61
C SER A 93 19.70 -4.68 -13.58
N ILE A 94 20.14 -4.49 -12.34
CA ILE A 94 19.36 -3.81 -11.31
C ILE A 94 20.23 -2.83 -10.53
N ALA A 95 19.72 -1.62 -10.36
CA ALA A 95 20.34 -0.60 -9.54
C ALA A 95 19.86 -0.74 -8.08
N LEU A 96 20.81 -0.78 -7.17
CA LEU A 96 20.61 -0.94 -5.73
C LEU A 96 21.11 0.29 -4.99
N PHE A 97 20.28 0.75 -4.06
CA PHE A 97 20.50 1.92 -3.22
C PHE A 97 20.52 1.45 -1.77
N THR A 98 21.58 1.76 -1.02
CA THR A 98 21.55 1.59 0.43
C THR A 98 20.77 2.73 1.07
N ARG A 99 20.42 2.62 2.37
CA ARG A 99 19.82 3.73 3.12
C ARG A 99 20.61 5.04 3.01
N ARG A 100 21.94 4.94 3.02
CA ARG A 100 22.84 6.10 2.87
C ARG A 100 22.74 6.71 1.47
N THR A 101 22.61 5.87 0.45
CA THR A 101 22.35 6.32 -0.92
C THR A 101 21.00 7.03 -1.04
N VAL A 102 19.94 6.49 -0.43
CA VAL A 102 18.60 7.10 -0.43
C VAL A 102 18.61 8.46 0.28
N LEU A 103 19.33 8.57 1.41
CA LEU A 103 19.53 9.84 2.09
C LEU A 103 20.26 10.84 1.18
N ASN A 104 21.27 10.39 0.44
CA ASN A 104 22.00 11.23 -0.51
C ASN A 104 21.09 11.76 -1.61
N VAL A 105 20.20 10.91 -2.14
CA VAL A 105 19.17 11.31 -3.12
C VAL A 105 18.25 12.39 -2.53
N ALA A 106 17.80 12.25 -1.28
CA ALA A 106 16.98 13.27 -0.61
C ALA A 106 17.68 14.64 -0.55
N MET A 107 19.00 14.64 -0.36
CA MET A 107 19.81 15.86 -0.29
C MET A 107 20.08 16.49 -1.66
N LEU A 108 19.84 15.78 -2.76
CA LEU A 108 20.04 16.25 -4.14
C LEU A 108 18.70 16.61 -4.84
N LEU A 109 17.58 16.09 -4.35
CA LEU A 109 16.25 16.35 -4.92
C LEU A 109 15.71 17.74 -4.53
N ARG A 110 15.49 18.58 -5.55
CA ARG A 110 14.94 19.94 -5.39
C ARG A 110 13.43 19.93 -5.16
N ASP A 111 12.69 19.24 -6.03
CA ASP A 111 11.23 19.42 -6.14
C ASP A 111 10.39 18.37 -5.38
N SER A 112 11.02 17.43 -4.67
CA SER A 112 10.28 16.45 -3.85
C SER A 112 9.93 17.01 -2.48
N VAL A 113 8.64 16.96 -2.14
CA VAL A 113 8.13 17.33 -0.80
C VAL A 113 8.75 16.46 0.30
N VAL A 114 8.86 15.16 0.05
CA VAL A 114 9.48 14.20 0.98
C VAL A 114 10.95 14.54 1.19
N ALA A 115 11.69 14.78 0.10
CA ALA A 115 13.11 15.13 0.17
C ALA A 115 13.34 16.45 0.92
N ARG A 116 12.46 17.44 0.73
CA ARG A 116 12.50 18.71 1.46
C ARG A 116 12.38 18.49 2.97
N HIS A 117 11.41 17.68 3.40
CA HIS A 117 11.24 17.36 4.82
C HIS A 117 12.44 16.60 5.40
N VAL A 118 13.04 15.68 4.64
CA VAL A 118 14.27 14.99 5.07
C VAL A 118 15.41 16.00 5.25
N ARG A 119 15.63 16.92 4.29
CA ARG A 119 16.66 17.96 4.40
C ARG A 119 16.45 18.87 5.62
N THR A 120 15.21 19.29 5.88
CA THR A 120 14.87 20.09 7.07
C THR A 120 15.20 19.31 8.34
N HIS A 121 14.78 18.05 8.43
CA HIS A 121 15.02 17.19 9.59
C HIS A 121 16.52 16.93 9.84
N LEU A 122 17.34 16.88 8.78
CA LEU A 122 18.79 16.73 8.89
C LEU A 122 19.47 17.96 9.48
N LEU A 123 18.99 19.18 9.17
CA LEU A 123 19.66 20.42 9.60
C LEU A 123 19.13 20.98 10.93
N ASP A 124 17.99 20.50 11.41
CA ASP A 124 17.52 20.84 12.74
C ASP A 124 18.43 20.17 13.80
N ARG A 125 19.15 21.02 14.54
CA ARG A 125 20.05 20.64 15.65
C ARG A 125 19.29 20.35 16.96
N ALA A 126 17.96 20.41 16.96
CA ALA A 126 17.16 20.16 18.15
C ALA A 126 17.26 18.67 18.52
N GLU A 127 17.93 18.43 19.65
CA GLU A 127 18.01 17.15 20.34
C GLU A 127 16.64 16.50 20.47
N SER A 128 16.56 15.21 20.14
CA SER A 128 15.81 14.16 20.84
C SER A 128 14.58 14.57 21.66
N THR A 129 13.62 15.26 21.03
CA THR A 129 12.26 15.38 21.55
C THR A 129 11.36 14.62 20.57
N PRO A 130 10.44 13.74 21.03
CA PRO A 130 9.49 13.10 20.14
C PRO A 130 8.57 14.17 19.55
N GLY A 131 8.98 14.75 18.42
CA GLY A 131 8.13 15.57 17.59
C GLY A 131 6.98 14.68 17.14
N ARG A 132 5.75 15.11 17.44
CA ARG A 132 4.53 14.42 17.00
C ARG A 132 4.69 14.04 15.52
N PRO A 133 4.44 12.77 15.15
CA PRO A 133 4.48 12.36 13.76
C PRO A 133 3.55 13.28 12.99
N VAL A 134 4.10 14.01 12.01
CA VAL A 134 3.29 14.74 11.04
C VAL A 134 2.47 13.67 10.32
N ASP A 135 1.15 13.83 10.28
CA ASP A 135 0.19 12.92 9.67
C ASP A 135 0.55 12.60 8.20
N ASN A 136 1.44 11.62 8.04
CA ASN A 136 1.81 10.98 6.78
C ASN A 136 2.20 9.51 7.00
N PHE A 137 2.17 9.04 8.26
CA PHE A 137 2.45 7.65 8.64
C PHE A 137 1.55 6.64 7.90
N ILE A 138 0.31 7.05 7.57
CA ILE A 138 -0.69 6.16 7.00
C ILE A 138 -0.60 6.06 5.47
N HIS A 139 -0.02 7.05 4.75
CA HIS A 139 0.16 6.92 3.30
C HIS A 139 1.22 5.87 2.93
N SER A 140 2.19 5.65 3.84
CA SER A 140 3.35 4.78 3.65
C SER A 140 3.09 3.31 4.02
N LEU A 141 2.19 3.03 4.97
CA LEU A 141 1.85 1.64 5.31
C LEU A 141 1.01 1.00 4.19
N ALA A 142 0.17 1.81 3.55
CA ALA A 142 -0.65 1.37 2.43
C ALA A 142 0.20 1.15 1.15
N GLU A 143 1.34 1.82 1.01
CA GLU A 143 2.39 1.51 0.02
C GLU A 143 3.24 0.27 0.35
N TRP A 144 3.30 -0.15 1.61
CA TRP A 144 4.05 -1.35 2.03
C TRP A 144 3.24 -2.65 1.86
N ILE A 145 1.91 -2.54 1.92
CA ILE A 145 1.01 -3.63 1.52
C ILE A 145 1.08 -3.88 -0.01
N ASP A 146 1.39 -2.85 -0.83
CA ASP A 146 1.44 -2.93 -2.30
C ASP A 146 2.37 -4.06 -2.80
N THR A 147 3.55 -4.26 -2.22
CA THR A 147 4.49 -5.30 -2.71
C THR A 147 4.06 -6.72 -2.34
N ARG A 148 3.38 -6.90 -1.20
CA ARG A 148 2.92 -8.23 -0.76
C ARG A 148 1.65 -8.68 -1.46
N ILE A 149 0.76 -7.74 -1.83
CA ILE A 149 -0.42 -8.06 -2.63
C ILE A 149 -0.02 -8.38 -4.08
N GLU A 150 0.89 -7.63 -4.69
CA GLU A 150 1.37 -7.94 -6.06
C GLU A 150 2.14 -9.27 -6.13
N ASP A 151 3.00 -9.59 -5.16
CA ASP A 151 3.72 -10.88 -5.12
C ASP A 151 2.78 -12.06 -4.83
N ALA A 152 1.76 -11.87 -3.99
CA ALA A 152 0.76 -12.92 -3.73
C ALA A 152 -0.19 -13.16 -4.91
N LEU A 153 -0.38 -12.15 -5.79
CA LEU A 153 -1.21 -12.26 -6.99
C LEU A 153 -0.45 -12.71 -8.24
N THR A 154 0.89 -12.67 -8.24
CA THR A 154 1.71 -13.01 -9.43
C THR A 154 2.46 -14.34 -9.35
N HIS A 155 2.42 -15.06 -8.22
CA HIS A 155 2.94 -16.43 -8.10
C HIS A 155 1.84 -17.46 -7.87
N THR A 156 1.04 -17.68 -8.91
CA THR A 156 0.20 -18.88 -9.00
C THR A 156 1.02 -20.09 -9.43
N GLY A 157 1.14 -21.05 -8.51
CA GLY A 157 1.28 -22.46 -8.89
C GLY A 157 -0.04 -22.95 -9.49
N ARG A 158 -0.05 -23.14 -10.82
CA ARG A 158 -1.13 -23.75 -11.62
C ARG A 158 -1.30 -25.25 -11.23
N THR A 159 -2.45 -25.93 -11.31
CA THR A 159 -3.34 -26.03 -12.50
C THR A 159 -4.81 -26.43 -12.30
N ASP A 160 -5.36 -26.81 -11.13
CA ASP A 160 -6.78 -27.29 -11.07
C ASP A 160 -7.75 -26.35 -10.34
N ARG A 161 -7.28 -25.61 -9.32
CA ARG A 161 -8.10 -24.68 -8.54
C ARG A 161 -8.55 -23.45 -9.33
N GLU A 162 -7.77 -22.99 -10.32
CA GLU A 162 -8.09 -21.78 -11.11
C GLU A 162 -9.36 -21.94 -11.97
N ARG A 163 -9.69 -23.15 -12.43
CA ARG A 163 -10.90 -23.39 -13.25
C ARG A 163 -12.18 -23.38 -12.42
N GLU A 164 -12.15 -23.97 -11.21
CA GLU A 164 -13.26 -23.89 -10.26
C GLU A 164 -13.45 -22.46 -9.72
N ALA A 165 -12.34 -21.76 -9.44
CA ALA A 165 -12.34 -20.40 -8.93
C ALA A 165 -12.87 -19.40 -9.98
N ALA A 166 -12.44 -19.53 -11.24
CA ALA A 166 -12.96 -18.72 -12.36
C ALA A 166 -14.47 -18.91 -12.60
N GLY A 167 -15.01 -20.13 -12.45
CA GLY A 167 -16.45 -20.40 -12.56
C GLY A 167 -17.26 -19.80 -11.40
N THR A 168 -16.70 -19.81 -10.20
CA THR A 168 -17.29 -19.24 -8.99
C THR A 168 -17.43 -17.72 -9.08
N LEU A 169 -16.44 -17.06 -9.67
CA LEU A 169 -16.40 -15.61 -9.81
C LEU A 169 -17.34 -15.09 -10.91
N ALA A 170 -17.51 -15.86 -11.98
CA ALA A 170 -18.52 -15.58 -13.01
C ALA A 170 -19.94 -15.66 -12.42
N ALA A 171 -20.18 -16.57 -11.47
CA ALA A 171 -21.44 -16.64 -10.75
C ALA A 171 -21.68 -15.40 -9.87
N LEU A 172 -20.65 -14.87 -9.18
CA LEU A 172 -20.76 -13.62 -8.41
C LEU A 172 -21.06 -12.42 -9.31
N ASP A 173 -20.44 -12.35 -10.49
CA ASP A 173 -20.67 -11.25 -11.44
C ASP A 173 -22.07 -11.28 -12.07
N ALA A 174 -22.72 -12.46 -12.09
CA ALA A 174 -24.07 -12.63 -12.62
C ALA A 174 -25.17 -12.31 -11.59
N MET A 175 -24.83 -12.14 -10.31
CA MET A 175 -25.80 -11.81 -9.26
C MET A 175 -26.34 -10.39 -9.43
N THR A 176 -27.64 -10.22 -9.19
CA THR A 176 -28.22 -8.90 -8.97
C THR A 176 -27.64 -8.27 -7.69
N PRO A 177 -27.67 -6.94 -7.53
CA PRO A 177 -27.19 -6.28 -6.31
C PRO A 177 -27.77 -6.87 -5.02
N ALA A 178 -29.08 -7.13 -4.99
CA ALA A 178 -29.74 -7.74 -3.84
C ALA A 178 -29.27 -9.18 -3.56
N GLU A 179 -29.07 -9.99 -4.60
CA GLU A 179 -28.52 -11.34 -4.44
C GLU A 179 -27.07 -11.31 -3.96
N PHE A 180 -26.29 -10.33 -4.41
CA PHE A 180 -24.92 -10.13 -3.99
C PHE A 180 -24.85 -9.74 -2.51
N GLU A 181 -25.65 -8.77 -2.06
CA GLU A 181 -25.77 -8.39 -0.63
C GLU A 181 -26.19 -9.59 0.24
N GLN A 182 -27.19 -10.35 -0.20
CA GLN A 182 -27.62 -11.58 0.47
C GLN A 182 -26.50 -12.63 0.55
N HIS A 183 -25.71 -12.77 -0.51
CA HIS A 183 -24.58 -13.68 -0.56
C HIS A 183 -23.49 -13.27 0.44
N ILE A 184 -23.10 -12.00 0.47
CA ILE A 184 -22.11 -11.48 1.44
C ILE A 184 -22.62 -11.65 2.87
N ALA A 185 -23.91 -11.38 3.13
CA ALA A 185 -24.51 -11.61 4.44
C ALA A 185 -24.42 -13.08 4.88
N ARG A 186 -24.55 -14.04 3.96
CA ARG A 186 -24.36 -15.47 4.26
C ARG A 186 -22.90 -15.77 4.63
N LEU A 187 -21.93 -15.18 3.94
CA LEU A 187 -20.51 -15.35 4.27
C LEU A 187 -20.18 -14.79 5.66
N CYS A 188 -20.72 -13.62 6.02
CA CYS A 188 -20.58 -13.07 7.38
C CYS A 188 -21.13 -14.03 8.44
N ARG A 189 -22.34 -14.57 8.24
CA ARG A 189 -22.94 -15.54 9.16
C ARG A 189 -22.13 -16.83 9.27
N ARG A 190 -21.63 -17.34 8.14
CA ARG A 190 -20.76 -18.54 8.09
C ARG A 190 -19.51 -18.36 8.96
N ASP A 191 -18.95 -17.15 8.97
CA ASP A 191 -17.75 -16.82 9.73
C ASP A 191 -18.06 -16.42 11.18
N GLY A 192 -19.31 -16.60 11.64
CA GLY A 192 -19.72 -16.44 13.03
C GLY A 192 -20.23 -15.04 13.38
N CYS A 193 -20.50 -14.19 12.40
CA CYS A 193 -21.12 -12.88 12.69
C CYS A 193 -22.59 -13.05 13.07
N GLU A 194 -23.00 -12.29 14.08
CA GLU A 194 -24.33 -12.34 14.67
C GLU A 194 -25.16 -11.11 14.28
N GLN A 195 -26.49 -11.26 14.42
CA GLN A 195 -27.47 -10.19 14.14
C GLN A 195 -27.29 -9.53 12.77
N ILE A 196 -26.90 -10.33 11.76
CA ILE A 196 -26.69 -9.86 10.40
C ILE A 196 -28.03 -9.49 9.76
N THR A 197 -28.21 -8.20 9.47
CA THR A 197 -29.34 -7.61 8.76
C THR A 197 -28.87 -7.03 7.43
N VAL A 198 -29.51 -7.44 6.33
CA VAL A 198 -29.37 -6.78 5.03
C VAL A 198 -30.35 -5.61 5.01
N THR A 199 -29.86 -4.39 4.79
CA THR A 199 -30.68 -3.19 4.80
C THR A 199 -31.36 -3.03 3.45
N SER A 200 -32.55 -3.60 3.32
CA SER A 200 -33.39 -3.42 2.14
C SER A 200 -33.93 -1.99 2.08
N GLY A 201 -33.39 -1.13 1.23
CA GLY A 201 -34.03 0.16 0.98
C GLY A 201 -33.20 1.15 0.20
N HIS A 202 -33.74 1.54 -0.98
CA HIS A 202 -33.34 2.74 -1.70
C HIS A 202 -33.37 3.97 -0.77
N GLY A 203 -32.22 4.32 -0.22
CA GLY A 203 -32.12 5.44 0.70
C GLY A 203 -30.73 5.55 1.29
N ASP A 204 -29.79 6.06 0.48
CA ASP A 204 -28.69 6.98 0.79
C ASP A 204 -27.85 6.82 2.08
N ARG A 205 -27.95 5.68 2.77
CA ARG A 205 -27.29 5.44 4.06
C ARG A 205 -26.05 4.56 3.93
N GLY A 206 -25.46 4.49 2.74
CA GLY A 206 -24.09 3.99 2.51
C GLY A 206 -23.72 2.58 3.01
N ALA A 207 -24.62 1.84 3.65
CA ALA A 207 -24.41 0.53 4.23
C ALA A 207 -25.50 -0.42 3.73
N ASP A 208 -25.10 -1.62 3.30
CA ASP A 208 -26.01 -2.63 2.76
C ASP A 208 -26.20 -3.79 3.74
N ILE A 209 -25.25 -3.98 4.66
CA ILE A 209 -25.32 -5.01 5.70
C ILE A 209 -24.79 -4.44 7.01
N ILE A 210 -25.49 -4.73 8.09
CA ILE A 210 -25.07 -4.40 9.45
C ILE A 210 -25.18 -5.64 10.36
N GLY A 211 -24.35 -5.71 11.39
CA GLY A 211 -24.42 -6.77 12.40
C GLY A 211 -23.29 -6.65 13.41
N TYR A 212 -22.84 -7.79 13.94
CA TYR A 212 -21.72 -7.86 14.88
C TYR A 212 -20.77 -8.99 14.52
N THR A 213 -19.47 -8.73 14.64
CA THR A 213 -18.44 -9.78 14.53
C THR A 213 -18.54 -10.76 15.72
N PRO A 214 -17.97 -11.98 15.61
CA PRO A 214 -17.79 -12.90 16.74
C PRO A 214 -17.22 -12.27 18.01
N SER A 215 -16.34 -11.26 17.88
CA SER A 215 -15.75 -10.52 18.99
C SER A 215 -16.65 -9.39 19.55
N GLY A 216 -17.88 -9.26 19.07
CA GLY A 216 -18.87 -8.27 19.54
C GLY A 216 -18.72 -6.88 18.92
N ARG A 217 -17.76 -6.67 18.01
CA ARG A 217 -17.55 -5.39 17.31
C ARG A 217 -18.66 -5.11 16.30
N ARG A 218 -19.13 -3.86 16.22
CA ARG A 218 -20.16 -3.41 15.27
C ARG A 218 -19.66 -3.53 13.82
N LEU A 219 -20.28 -4.42 13.05
CA LEU A 219 -19.93 -4.68 11.65
C LEU A 219 -20.83 -3.87 10.71
N VAL A 220 -20.22 -3.19 9.73
CA VAL A 220 -20.91 -2.49 8.64
C VAL A 220 -20.27 -2.87 7.31
N VAL A 221 -21.09 -3.19 6.32
CA VAL A 221 -20.63 -3.65 5.00
C VAL A 221 -21.33 -2.86 3.89
N ARG A 222 -20.52 -2.41 2.93
CA ARG A 222 -20.96 -1.93 1.62
C ARG A 222 -20.65 -2.99 0.56
N CYS A 223 -21.58 -3.23 -0.35
CA CYS A 223 -21.47 -4.19 -1.44
C CYS A 223 -21.59 -3.46 -2.79
N GLU A 224 -20.68 -3.73 -3.72
CA GLU A 224 -20.72 -3.17 -5.07
C GLU A 224 -20.43 -4.25 -6.13
N GLY A 225 -21.41 -4.52 -6.99
CA GLY A 225 -21.28 -5.47 -8.09
C GLY A 225 -20.84 -4.82 -9.41
N ARG A 226 -20.32 -5.61 -10.36
CA ARG A 226 -19.94 -5.12 -11.71
C ARG A 226 -21.09 -4.47 -12.49
N THR A 227 -22.34 -4.85 -12.19
CA THR A 227 -23.52 -4.28 -12.85
C THR A 227 -23.77 -2.83 -12.45
N ALA A 228 -23.19 -2.38 -11.34
CA ALA A 228 -23.43 -1.05 -10.76
C ALA A 228 -22.21 -0.11 -10.90
N ALA A 229 -20.98 -0.61 -10.82
CA ALA A 229 -19.76 0.19 -11.03
C ALA A 229 -18.67 -0.55 -11.82
N THR A 230 -17.98 0.18 -12.69
CA THR A 230 -16.84 -0.35 -13.46
C THR A 230 -15.53 -0.33 -12.65
N THR A 231 -15.38 0.57 -11.69
CA THR A 231 -14.22 0.70 -10.79
C THR A 231 -14.63 1.48 -9.54
N ILE A 232 -14.13 1.11 -8.37
CA ILE A 232 -14.37 1.83 -7.10
C ILE A 232 -13.31 2.93 -6.92
N GLY A 233 -13.74 4.19 -6.87
CA GLY A 233 -12.88 5.33 -6.64
C GLY A 233 -12.70 5.70 -5.17
N SER A 234 -11.74 6.58 -4.88
CA SER A 234 -11.54 7.12 -3.54
C SER A 234 -12.74 7.91 -3.02
N GLY A 235 -13.49 8.56 -3.91
CA GLY A 235 -14.73 9.27 -3.55
C GLY A 235 -15.82 8.33 -3.02
N ASP A 236 -15.93 7.11 -3.55
CA ASP A 236 -16.91 6.11 -3.10
C ASP A 236 -16.54 5.59 -1.70
N VAL A 237 -15.25 5.30 -1.50
CA VAL A 237 -14.70 4.90 -0.20
C VAL A 237 -14.84 6.03 0.83
N GLN A 238 -14.60 7.29 0.45
CA GLN A 238 -14.74 8.44 1.35
C GLN A 238 -16.17 8.60 1.86
N LYS A 239 -17.16 8.44 0.98
CA LYS A 239 -18.58 8.45 1.38
C LYS A 239 -18.86 7.33 2.37
N PHE A 240 -18.40 6.11 2.06
CA PHE A 240 -18.60 4.96 2.95
C PHE A 240 -17.97 5.16 4.33
N ILE A 241 -16.76 5.73 4.42
CA ILE A 241 -16.11 6.02 5.70
C ILE A 241 -16.98 6.95 6.55
N GLY A 242 -17.52 8.00 5.94
CA GLY A 242 -18.44 8.93 6.62
C GLY A 242 -19.65 8.18 7.18
N THR A 243 -20.28 7.35 6.38
CA THR A 243 -21.45 6.56 6.78
C THR A 243 -21.13 5.52 7.86
N ALA A 244 -20.08 4.73 7.67
CA ALA A 244 -19.69 3.68 8.60
C ALA A 244 -19.34 4.27 9.97
N GLY A 245 -18.57 5.37 10.00
CA GLY A 245 -18.13 6.00 11.24
C GLY A 245 -19.22 6.84 11.91
N LEU A 246 -19.80 7.80 11.20
CA LEU A 246 -20.71 8.80 11.80
C LEU A 246 -22.12 8.24 12.02
N ASP A 247 -22.66 7.53 11.03
CA ASP A 247 -24.07 7.09 11.07
C ASP A 247 -24.23 5.74 11.77
N HIS A 248 -23.26 4.84 11.59
CA HIS A 248 -23.36 3.47 12.09
C HIS A 248 -22.38 3.11 13.22
N ARG A 249 -21.42 3.98 13.54
CA ARG A 249 -20.38 3.75 14.56
C ARG A 249 -19.72 2.39 14.42
N ALA A 250 -19.29 2.08 13.20
CA ALA A 250 -18.66 0.81 12.86
C ALA A 250 -17.33 0.64 13.60
N ASP A 251 -17.15 -0.52 14.22
CA ASP A 251 -15.87 -0.99 14.77
C ASP A 251 -15.14 -1.91 13.77
N ALA A 252 -15.90 -2.47 12.82
CA ALA A 252 -15.40 -3.27 11.70
C ALA A 252 -16.15 -2.86 10.42
N ALA A 253 -15.44 -2.32 9.44
CA ALA A 253 -16.02 -1.85 8.18
C ALA A 253 -15.48 -2.66 6.98
N LEU A 254 -16.38 -3.16 6.13
CA LEU A 254 -16.02 -3.88 4.91
C LEU A 254 -16.56 -3.14 3.68
N TYR A 255 -15.72 -2.94 2.66
CA TYR A 255 -16.17 -2.52 1.32
C TYR A 255 -15.90 -3.69 0.36
N VAL A 256 -16.96 -4.39 -0.03
CA VAL A 256 -16.89 -5.61 -0.83
C VAL A 256 -17.25 -5.30 -2.27
N ALA A 257 -16.34 -5.63 -3.20
CA ALA A 257 -16.62 -5.40 -4.62
C ALA A 257 -16.09 -6.50 -5.54
N THR A 258 -16.84 -6.77 -6.61
CA THR A 258 -16.39 -7.64 -7.72
C THR A 258 -15.64 -6.90 -8.82
N CYS A 259 -15.76 -5.57 -8.85
CA CYS A 259 -15.01 -4.66 -9.71
C CYS A 259 -13.68 -4.22 -9.04
N PRO A 260 -12.69 -3.74 -9.82
CA PRO A 260 -11.42 -3.29 -9.28
C PRO A 260 -11.59 -2.00 -8.46
N PHE A 261 -10.73 -1.83 -7.45
CA PHE A 261 -10.57 -0.56 -6.71
C PHE A 261 -9.45 0.25 -7.34
N THR A 262 -9.57 1.58 -7.39
CA THR A 262 -8.42 2.43 -7.68
C THR A 262 -7.40 2.35 -6.56
N ARG A 263 -6.15 2.69 -6.87
CA ARG A 263 -5.09 2.75 -5.86
C ARG A 263 -5.47 3.69 -4.72
N GLU A 264 -5.98 4.87 -5.02
CA GLU A 264 -6.41 5.85 -4.03
C GLU A 264 -7.52 5.32 -3.13
N ALA A 265 -8.45 4.52 -3.67
CA ALA A 265 -9.53 3.88 -2.92
C ALA A 265 -9.00 2.84 -1.92
N LEU A 266 -8.03 2.01 -2.32
CA LEU A 266 -7.38 1.03 -1.44
C LEU A 266 -6.57 1.72 -0.34
N LEU A 267 -5.79 2.74 -0.71
CA LEU A 267 -5.01 3.51 0.26
C LEU A 267 -5.94 4.16 1.29
N LEU A 268 -7.02 4.81 0.83
CA LEU A 268 -8.01 5.43 1.71
C LEU A 268 -8.70 4.42 2.61
N SER A 269 -9.06 3.24 2.09
CA SER A 269 -9.66 2.15 2.88
C SER A 269 -8.74 1.73 4.03
N ALA A 270 -7.47 1.46 3.71
CA ALA A 270 -6.46 1.11 4.71
C ALA A 270 -6.26 2.21 5.76
N ARG A 271 -6.37 3.49 5.38
CA ARG A 271 -6.19 4.61 6.31
C ARG A 271 -7.25 4.70 7.39
N HIS A 272 -8.48 4.29 7.06
CA HIS A 272 -9.65 4.43 7.91
C HIS A 272 -10.15 3.07 8.41
N GLU A 273 -9.27 2.07 8.41
CA GLU A 273 -9.56 0.71 8.89
C GLU A 273 -10.75 0.05 8.19
N VAL A 274 -11.03 0.46 6.95
CA VAL A 274 -11.97 -0.19 6.06
C VAL A 274 -11.26 -1.32 5.34
N THR A 275 -11.78 -2.54 5.47
CA THR A 275 -11.27 -3.69 4.72
C THR A 275 -11.87 -3.69 3.32
N ALA A 276 -11.07 -3.32 2.33
CA ALA A 276 -11.43 -3.46 0.92
C ALA A 276 -11.36 -4.94 0.51
N VAL A 277 -12.51 -5.59 0.37
CA VAL A 277 -12.63 -6.97 -0.07
C VAL A 277 -12.67 -6.97 -1.60
N HIS A 278 -11.48 -6.86 -2.19
CA HIS A 278 -11.28 -6.91 -3.63
C HIS A 278 -11.48 -8.33 -4.18
N ARG A 279 -11.64 -8.43 -5.50
CA ARG A 279 -12.00 -9.66 -6.23
C ARG A 279 -11.27 -10.94 -5.78
N GLY A 280 -9.94 -10.95 -5.71
CA GLY A 280 -9.19 -12.13 -5.25
C GLY A 280 -9.40 -12.49 -3.77
N LEU A 281 -9.61 -11.49 -2.90
CA LEU A 281 -9.92 -11.72 -1.49
C LEU A 281 -11.35 -12.24 -1.33
N LEU A 282 -12.29 -11.72 -2.11
CA LEU A 282 -13.67 -12.20 -2.16
C LEU A 282 -13.75 -13.66 -2.63
N GLU A 283 -12.95 -14.03 -3.63
CA GLU A 283 -12.84 -15.41 -4.11
C GLU A 283 -12.31 -16.36 -3.03
N ALA A 284 -11.21 -15.99 -2.38
CA ALA A 284 -10.66 -16.76 -1.27
C ALA A 284 -11.67 -16.89 -0.12
N TRP A 285 -12.39 -15.81 0.19
CA TRP A 285 -13.42 -15.78 1.22
C TRP A 285 -14.59 -16.69 0.89
N ASN A 286 -15.08 -16.63 -0.34
CA ASN A 286 -16.15 -17.48 -0.83
C ASN A 286 -15.76 -18.97 -0.77
N ASN A 287 -14.49 -19.29 -1.06
CA ASN A 287 -13.94 -20.64 -1.03
C ASN A 287 -13.58 -21.15 0.39
N GLY A 288 -13.97 -20.41 1.44
CA GLY A 288 -13.89 -20.87 2.83
C GLY A 288 -12.77 -20.25 3.67
N THR A 289 -11.91 -19.41 3.08
CA THR A 289 -10.93 -18.63 3.86
C THR A 289 -11.68 -17.64 4.74
N ARG A 290 -11.31 -17.45 6.01
CA ARG A 290 -11.96 -16.44 6.86
C ARG A 290 -11.30 -15.06 6.71
N LEU A 291 -12.11 -14.00 6.73
CA LEU A 291 -11.58 -12.64 6.77
C LEU A 291 -11.06 -12.29 8.16
N ARG A 292 -9.84 -11.75 8.24
CA ARG A 292 -9.25 -11.29 9.51
C ARG A 292 -10.07 -10.18 10.17
N ALA A 293 -10.71 -9.33 9.38
CA ALA A 293 -11.56 -8.24 9.87
C ALA A 293 -12.80 -8.72 10.65
N LEU A 294 -13.16 -10.01 10.52
CA LEU A 294 -14.28 -10.62 11.23
C LEU A 294 -13.82 -11.38 12.50
N GLY A 295 -12.52 -11.53 12.74
CA GLY A 295 -11.95 -12.18 13.94
C GLY A 295 -11.69 -11.20 15.06
#